data_AF-A0A194RBJ4-F1
#
_entry.id   AF-A0A194RBJ4-F1
#
_cell.length_a   1.000
_cell.length_b   1.000
_cell.length_c   1.000
_cell.angle_alpha   90.00
_cell.angle_beta   90.00
_cell.angle_gamma   90.00
#
_symmetry.space_group_name_H-M   'P 1'
#
loop_
_entity.id
_entity.type
_entity.pdbx_description
1 polymer ?
#
loop_
_entity_poly.entity_id
_entity_poly.type
_entity_poly.pdbx_seq_one_letter_code
_entity_poly.pdbx_strand_id
1 'polypeptide(L)'
;MSRNPKLEEFEIETKPTRSIKRGNVSNFFYDSNTGAFLGRTAESWCKIILFYVIFYAVLGALFMICMVTFKEQFINPRVPRLQQDRGLIGTSPGLGFRPLPPDVRSTLIWYKGTSYESYKYWEDELIKFLKV
;
A
#
# COMPACT_ATOMS: atom_id res chain seq x y z
N MET A 1 2.45 29.07 -70.67
CA MET A 1 1.57 28.38 -69.70
C MET A 1 1.82 29.01 -68.34
N SER A 2 0.91 29.88 -67.88
CA SER A 2 1.12 30.72 -66.69
C SER A 2 1.03 29.89 -65.41
N ARG A 3 2.03 29.98 -64.53
CA ARG A 3 2.00 29.37 -63.18
C ARG A 3 1.13 30.23 -62.27
N ASN A 4 0.08 29.66 -61.70
CA ASN A 4 -0.78 30.31 -60.72
C ASN A 4 -0.02 30.59 -59.40
N PRO A 5 -0.13 31.80 -58.81
CA PRO A 5 0.74 32.23 -57.71
C PRO A 5 0.13 32.09 -56.29
N LYS A 6 -0.59 30.99 -55.98
CA LYS A 6 -1.15 30.78 -54.62
C LYS A 6 -1.20 29.31 -54.20
N LEU A 7 -0.04 28.71 -54.04
CA LEU A 7 0.12 27.63 -53.07
C LEU A 7 1.07 28.20 -52.01
N GLU A 8 0.49 28.89 -51.02
CA GLU A 8 1.25 29.22 -49.81
C GLU A 8 1.59 27.88 -49.15
N GLU A 9 2.88 27.61 -49.12
CA GLU A 9 3.48 26.47 -48.45
C GLU A 9 3.08 26.58 -46.98
N PHE A 10 2.18 25.69 -46.52
CA PHE A 10 1.85 25.62 -45.11
C PHE A 10 3.10 25.13 -44.38
N GLU A 11 3.91 26.06 -43.87
CA GLU A 11 5.01 25.75 -42.96
C GLU A 11 4.41 25.04 -41.74
N ILE A 12 4.60 23.72 -41.70
CA ILE A 12 4.28 22.93 -40.53
C ILE A 12 5.29 23.38 -39.47
N GLU A 13 4.85 24.20 -38.50
CA GLU A 13 5.61 24.48 -37.29
C GLU A 13 5.86 23.16 -36.57
N THR A 14 6.99 22.53 -36.89
CA THR A 14 7.42 21.33 -36.19
C THR A 14 7.90 21.76 -34.81
N LYS A 15 7.30 21.17 -33.76
CA LYS A 15 7.66 21.38 -32.36
C LYS A 15 9.18 21.36 -32.23
N PRO A 16 9.83 22.35 -31.57
CA PRO A 16 11.28 22.38 -31.48
C PRO A 16 11.77 21.07 -30.86
N THR A 17 12.49 20.29 -31.65
CA THR A 17 13.15 19.06 -31.21
C THR A 17 14.21 19.47 -30.20
N ARG A 18 13.91 19.31 -28.91
CA ARG A 18 14.86 19.57 -27.84
C ARG A 18 16.02 18.60 -28.01
N SER A 19 17.13 19.08 -28.56
CA SER A 19 18.38 18.34 -28.67
C SER A 19 18.76 17.82 -27.27
N ILE A 20 18.58 16.51 -27.06
CA ILE A 20 19.06 15.84 -25.85
C ILE A 20 20.57 15.73 -26.02
N LYS A 21 21.31 16.75 -25.60
CA LYS A 21 22.76 16.64 -25.45
C LYS A 21 23.02 15.51 -24.45
N ARG A 22 23.63 14.41 -24.90
CA ARG A 22 24.18 13.36 -24.04
C ARG A 22 25.31 13.98 -23.22
N GLY A 23 24.95 14.57 -22.08
CA GLY A 23 25.90 15.05 -21.09
C GLY A 23 26.34 13.91 -20.18
N ASN A 24 27.57 14.01 -19.68
CA ASN A 24 28.10 13.17 -18.60
C ASN A 24 27.05 13.01 -17.48
N VAL A 25 26.86 11.79 -17.00
CA VAL A 25 25.93 11.46 -15.89
C VAL A 25 26.16 12.34 -14.65
N SER A 26 27.40 12.80 -14.43
CA SER A 26 27.72 13.77 -13.37
C SER A 26 26.99 15.11 -13.53
N ASN A 27 26.91 15.65 -14.75
CA ASN A 27 26.20 16.91 -15.03
C ASN A 27 24.68 16.75 -14.97
N PHE A 28 24.18 15.50 -15.01
CA PHE A 28 22.75 15.21 -14.84
C PHE A 28 22.33 15.36 -13.38
N PHE A 29 23.17 14.96 -12.42
CA PHE A 29 22.88 15.13 -11.00
C PHE A 29 22.98 16.60 -10.57
N TYR A 30 24.05 17.28 -10.96
CA TYR A 30 24.29 18.67 -10.57
C TYR A 30 24.99 19.44 -11.69
N ASP A 31 24.39 20.53 -12.13
CA ASP A 31 25.02 21.50 -13.04
C ASP A 31 25.57 22.67 -12.24
N SER A 32 26.90 22.75 -12.16
CA SER A 32 27.63 23.78 -11.42
C SER A 32 27.47 25.19 -12.02
N ASN A 33 27.05 25.33 -13.27
CA ASN A 33 26.88 26.63 -13.94
C ASN A 33 25.53 27.27 -13.63
N THR A 34 24.47 26.45 -13.56
CA THR A 34 23.10 26.91 -13.29
C THR A 34 22.64 26.63 -11.86
N GLY A 35 23.40 25.87 -11.07
CA GLY A 35 22.99 25.39 -9.76
C GLY A 35 21.78 24.46 -9.82
N ALA A 36 21.50 23.88 -10.99
CA ALA A 36 20.35 23.02 -11.21
C ALA A 36 20.64 21.59 -10.71
N PHE A 37 19.74 21.07 -9.88
CA PHE A 37 19.78 19.69 -9.41
C PHE A 37 18.78 18.85 -10.23
N LEU A 38 19.22 17.73 -10.79
CA LEU A 38 18.39 16.85 -11.64
C LEU A 38 17.62 17.61 -12.74
N GLY A 39 18.27 18.61 -13.34
CA GLY A 39 17.72 19.39 -14.45
C GLY A 39 16.69 20.46 -14.07
N ARG A 40 16.53 20.81 -12.78
CA ARG A 40 15.70 21.96 -12.33
C ARG A 40 16.45 22.84 -11.33
N THR A 41 16.15 24.14 -11.36
CA THR A 41 16.69 25.11 -10.39
C THR A 41 16.12 24.86 -8.98
N ALA A 42 16.86 25.24 -7.95
CA ALA A 42 16.43 25.10 -6.55
C ALA A 42 15.08 25.79 -6.28
N GLU A 43 14.82 26.93 -6.93
CA GLU A 43 13.54 27.64 -6.81
C GLU A 43 12.36 26.82 -7.37
N SER A 44 12.54 26.17 -8.53
CA SER A 44 11.52 25.29 -9.10
C SER A 44 11.28 24.06 -8.23
N TRP A 45 12.34 23.50 -7.63
CA TRP A 45 12.24 22.40 -6.68
C TRP A 45 11.42 22.78 -5.45
N CYS A 46 11.69 23.95 -4.86
CA CYS A 46 10.94 24.44 -3.70
C CYS A 46 9.44 24.57 -4.01
N LYS A 47 9.09 25.16 -5.17
CA LYS A 47 7.70 25.31 -5.60
C LYS A 47 6.99 23.96 -5.76
N ILE A 48 7.66 22.98 -6.37
CA ILE A 48 7.10 21.64 -6.59
C ILE A 48 6.91 20.92 -5.25
N ILE A 49 7.92 20.94 -4.38
CA ILE A 49 7.84 20.29 -3.07
C ILE A 49 6.72 20.91 -2.24
N LEU A 50 6.65 22.24 -2.16
CA LEU A 50 5.60 22.96 -1.43
C LEU A 50 4.21 22.59 -1.95
N PHE A 51 4.02 22.58 -3.27
CA PHE A 51 2.77 22.17 -3.89
C PHE A 51 2.37 20.75 -3.49
N TYR A 52 3.28 19.77 -3.62
CA TYR A 52 2.97 18.37 -3.30
C TYR A 52 2.76 18.16 -1.81
N VAL A 53 3.49 18.87 -0.94
CA VAL A 53 3.26 18.81 0.51
C VAL A 53 1.84 19.27 0.86
N ILE A 54 1.41 20.42 0.36
CA ILE A 54 0.06 20.94 0.61
C ILE A 54 -0.99 20.01 0.00
N PHE A 55 -0.79 19.59 -1.25
CA PHE A 55 -1.71 18.69 -1.95
C PHE A 55 -1.90 17.37 -1.20
N TYR A 56 -0.81 16.69 -0.82
CA TYR A 56 -0.90 15.43 -0.09
C TYR A 56 -1.36 15.60 1.35
N ALA A 57 -1.09 16.74 1.99
CA ALA A 57 -1.66 17.04 3.30
C ALA A 57 -3.19 17.15 3.24
N VAL A 58 -3.73 17.86 2.24
CA VAL A 58 -5.18 17.97 2.03
C VAL A 58 -5.79 16.62 1.66
N LEU A 59 -5.15 15.87 0.76
CA LEU A 59 -5.61 14.52 0.39
C LEU A 59 -5.62 13.57 1.58
N GLY A 60 -4.57 13.60 2.40
CA GLY A 60 -4.47 12.84 3.64
C GLY A 60 -5.53 13.24 4.66
N ALA A 61 -5.80 14.55 4.81
CA ALA A 61 -6.85 15.04 5.68
C ALA A 61 -8.24 14.56 5.24
N LEU A 62 -8.54 14.60 3.95
CA LEU A 62 -9.80 14.07 3.40
C LEU A 62 -9.94 12.57 3.70
N PHE A 63 -8.88 11.79 3.46
CA PHE A 63 -8.88 10.36 3.79
C PHE A 63 -9.10 10.11 5.28
N MET A 64 -8.43 10.87 6.15
CA MET A 64 -8.60 10.79 7.60
C MET A 64 -10.04 11.11 8.03
N ILE A 65 -10.66 12.13 7.44
CA ILE A 65 -12.06 12.47 7.70
C ILE A 65 -12.97 11.31 7.28
N CYS A 66 -12.75 10.70 6.11
CA CYS A 66 -13.48 9.52 5.67
C CYS A 66 -13.31 8.32 6.63
N MET A 67 -12.10 8.09 7.15
CA MET A 67 -11.85 7.00 8.11
C MET A 67 -12.49 7.25 9.48
N VAL A 68 -12.41 8.49 10.00
CA VAL A 68 -13.04 8.85 11.28
C VAL A 68 -14.55 8.74 11.17
N THR A 69 -15.15 9.31 10.12
CA THR A 69 -16.60 9.18 9.88
C THR A 69 -17.03 7.73 9.73
N PHE A 70 -16.24 6.89 9.04
CA PHE A 70 -16.49 5.46 8.97
C PHE A 70 -16.50 4.80 10.35
N LYS A 71 -15.48 5.05 11.18
CA LYS A 71 -15.36 4.50 12.53
C LYS A 71 -16.51 4.93 13.42
N GLU A 72 -16.79 6.24 13.52
CA GLU A 72 -17.78 6.75 14.47
C GLU A 72 -19.22 6.39 14.06
N GLN A 73 -19.54 6.36 12.76
CA GLN A 73 -20.91 6.12 12.30
C GLN A 73 -21.23 4.64 12.03
N PHE A 74 -20.24 3.83 11.63
CA PHE A 74 -20.49 2.47 11.16
C PHE A 74 -20.01 1.38 12.13
N ILE A 75 -19.10 1.70 13.07
CA ILE A 75 -18.56 0.73 14.02
C ILE A 75 -19.12 0.98 15.41
N ASN A 76 -19.88 0.02 15.94
CA ASN A 76 -20.31 0.03 17.33
C ASN A 76 -19.21 -0.60 18.21
N PRO A 77 -18.79 0.05 19.31
CA PRO A 77 -17.70 -0.43 20.16
C PRO A 77 -18.03 -1.70 20.96
N ARG A 78 -19.32 -2.05 21.10
CA ARG A 78 -19.76 -3.22 21.88
C ARG A 78 -20.05 -4.44 21.01
N VAL A 79 -20.59 -4.24 19.81
CA VAL A 79 -21.05 -5.33 18.95
C VAL A 79 -20.70 -5.05 17.48
N PRO A 80 -20.13 -6.04 16.75
CA PRO A 80 -19.85 -5.86 15.33
C PRO A 80 -21.15 -5.70 14.53
N ARG A 81 -21.13 -4.87 13.48
CA ARG A 81 -22.32 -4.53 12.67
C ARG A 81 -22.79 -5.69 11.78
N LEU A 82 -21.86 -6.49 11.25
CA LEU A 82 -22.15 -7.62 10.38
C LEU A 82 -22.04 -8.91 11.20
N GLN A 83 -23.19 -9.47 11.58
CA GLN A 83 -23.30 -10.72 12.34
C GLN A 83 -24.25 -11.69 11.64
N GLN A 84 -24.04 -12.98 11.87
CA GLN A 84 -24.92 -14.06 11.42
C GLN A 84 -25.18 -14.01 9.90
N ASP A 85 -26.44 -14.06 9.47
CA ASP A 85 -26.83 -14.08 8.05
C ASP A 85 -26.46 -12.79 7.29
N ARG A 86 -26.12 -11.71 8.01
CA ARG A 86 -25.60 -10.48 7.39
C ARG A 86 -24.09 -10.55 7.14
N GLY A 87 -23.40 -11.54 7.69
CA GLY A 87 -21.97 -11.77 7.53
C GLY A 87 -21.67 -13.01 6.69
N LEU A 88 -20.47 -13.06 6.11
CA LEU A 88 -20.02 -14.18 5.29
C LEU A 88 -19.90 -15.50 6.07
N ILE A 89 -19.72 -15.42 7.38
CA ILE A 89 -19.53 -16.57 8.29
C ILE A 89 -20.87 -17.33 8.52
N GLY A 90 -22.01 -16.68 8.28
CA GLY A 90 -23.34 -17.27 8.46
C GLY A 90 -23.75 -17.47 9.93
N THR A 91 -24.79 -18.26 10.15
CA THR A 91 -25.41 -18.52 11.47
C THR A 91 -24.86 -19.73 12.21
N SER A 92 -24.03 -20.55 11.56
CA SER A 92 -23.48 -21.78 12.17
C SER A 92 -22.12 -21.50 12.80
N PRO A 93 -21.99 -21.61 14.14
CA PRO A 93 -20.71 -21.39 14.81
C PRO A 93 -19.72 -22.51 14.48
N GLY A 94 -18.44 -22.17 14.39
CA GLY A 94 -17.37 -23.15 14.25
C GLY A 94 -17.06 -23.86 15.57
N LEU A 95 -16.57 -25.11 15.49
CA LEU A 95 -16.06 -25.86 16.63
C LEU A 95 -14.53 -25.96 16.55
N GLY A 96 -13.85 -25.42 17.55
CA GLY A 96 -12.40 -25.61 17.73
C GLY A 96 -12.10 -26.64 18.82
N PHE A 97 -10.96 -27.32 18.72
CA PHE A 97 -10.49 -28.23 19.76
C PHE A 97 -9.13 -27.77 20.34
N ARG A 98 -8.83 -28.30 21.53
CA ARG A 98 -7.55 -28.16 22.25
C ARG A 98 -7.19 -29.51 22.83
N PRO A 99 -5.89 -29.87 22.98
CA PRO A 99 -4.69 -29.06 22.70
C PRO A 99 -4.37 -28.91 21.20
N LEU A 100 -3.53 -27.92 20.85
CA LEU A 100 -3.13 -27.67 19.46
C LEU A 100 -1.86 -28.47 19.09
N PRO A 101 -1.86 -29.16 17.93
CA PRO A 101 -0.66 -29.79 17.41
C PRO A 101 0.42 -28.76 17.04
N PRO A 102 1.70 -29.18 17.01
CA PRO A 102 2.79 -28.31 16.60
C PRO A 102 2.66 -27.86 15.13
N ASP A 103 2.08 -28.70 14.27
CA ASP A 103 1.62 -28.27 12.94
C ASP A 103 0.12 -27.98 12.99
N VAL A 104 -0.23 -26.70 12.87
CA VAL A 104 -1.61 -26.18 12.91
C VAL A 104 -2.50 -26.66 11.76
N ARG A 105 -1.92 -27.26 10.71
CA ARG A 105 -2.68 -27.90 9.63
C ARG A 105 -3.13 -29.32 9.96
N SER A 106 -2.48 -29.96 10.93
CA SER A 106 -2.83 -31.29 11.38
C SER A 106 -3.93 -31.22 12.44
N THR A 107 -4.81 -32.20 12.46
CA THR A 107 -5.74 -32.44 13.58
C THR A 107 -5.34 -33.67 14.40
N LEU A 108 -4.20 -34.28 14.06
CA LEU A 108 -3.75 -35.53 14.66
C LEU A 108 -3.14 -35.27 16.04
N ILE A 109 -3.73 -35.92 17.04
CA ILE A 109 -3.15 -36.05 18.37
C ILE A 109 -2.64 -37.48 18.49
N TRP A 110 -1.33 -37.61 18.63
CA TRP A 110 -0.68 -38.89 18.79
C TRP A 110 0.34 -38.83 19.92
N TYR A 111 0.32 -39.85 20.77
CA TYR A 111 1.29 -40.05 21.83
C TYR A 111 1.33 -41.52 22.23
N LYS A 112 2.40 -41.92 22.92
CA LYS A 112 2.58 -43.23 23.52
C LYS A 112 2.13 -43.19 24.98
N GLY A 113 1.04 -43.89 25.32
CA GLY A 113 0.47 -43.87 26.68
C GLY A 113 1.41 -44.39 27.79
N THR A 114 2.44 -45.15 27.44
CA THR A 114 3.44 -45.66 28.40
C THR A 114 4.63 -44.72 28.62
N SER A 115 4.79 -43.65 27.83
CA SER A 115 5.91 -42.70 27.95
C SER A 115 5.41 -41.32 28.37
N TYR A 116 5.88 -40.82 29.52
CA TYR A 116 5.56 -39.48 30.03
C TYR A 116 5.93 -38.38 29.03
N GLU A 117 7.15 -38.44 28.47
CA GLU A 117 7.65 -37.43 27.54
C GLU A 117 6.79 -37.29 26.27
N SER A 118 6.11 -38.37 25.88
CA SER A 118 5.31 -38.38 24.65
C SER A 118 4.01 -37.60 24.77
N TYR A 119 3.36 -37.57 25.94
CA TYR A 119 2.12 -36.81 26.14
C TYR A 119 2.32 -35.49 26.89
N LYS A 120 3.49 -35.30 27.50
CA LYS A 120 3.85 -34.07 28.21
C LYS A 120 3.60 -32.80 27.38
N TYR A 121 3.93 -32.82 26.08
CA TYR A 121 3.63 -31.69 25.19
C TYR A 121 2.14 -31.32 25.17
N TRP A 122 1.27 -32.33 25.06
CA TRP A 122 -0.18 -32.14 25.02
C TRP A 122 -0.74 -31.69 26.37
N GLU A 123 -0.18 -32.21 27.46
CA GLU A 123 -0.47 -31.80 28.84
C GLU A 123 -0.09 -30.33 29.07
N ASP A 124 1.13 -29.93 28.72
CA ASP A 124 1.63 -28.57 28.87
C ASP A 124 0.78 -27.55 28.09
N GLU A 125 0.37 -27.88 26.86
CA GLU A 125 -0.52 -27.03 26.06
C GLU A 125 -1.92 -26.91 26.67
N LEU A 126 -2.46 -27.98 27.25
CA LEU A 126 -3.72 -27.92 27.99
C LEU A 126 -3.60 -27.08 29.26
N ILE A 127 -2.54 -27.29 30.05
CA ILE A 127 -2.28 -26.53 31.28
C ILE A 127 -2.14 -25.04 30.94
N LYS A 128 -1.38 -24.71 29.90
CA LYS A 128 -1.21 -23.34 29.42
C LYS A 128 -2.53 -22.71 28.98
N PHE A 129 -3.39 -23.46 28.28
CA PHE A 129 -4.70 -22.97 27.86
C PHE A 129 -5.64 -22.73 29.06
N LEU A 130 -5.60 -23.60 30.07
CA LEU A 130 -6.46 -23.53 31.25
C LEU A 130 -5.97 -22.54 32.31
N LYS A 131 -4.73 -22.07 32.21
CA LYS A 131 -4.16 -21.04 33.09
C LYS A 131 -4.74 -19.67 32.72
N VAL A 132 -5.97 -19.43 33.19
CA VAL A 132 -6.66 -18.12 33.16
C VAL A 132 -5.99 -17.15 34.13
#